data_AF-A0A6P0XUK4-F1
#
_entry.id   AF-A0A6P0XUK4-F1
#
_cell.length_a   1.000
_cell.length_b   1.000
_cell.length_c   1.000
_cell.angle_alpha   90.00
_cell.angle_beta   90.00
_cell.angle_gamma   90.00
#
_symmetry.space_group_name_H-M   'P 1'
#
loop_
_entity.id
_entity.type
_entity.pdbx_description
1 polymer ?
#
loop_
_entity_poly.entity_id
_entity_poly.type
_entity_poly.pdbx_seq_one_letter_code
_entity_poly.pdbx_strand_id
1 'polypeptide(L)'
;MVSLMASSIPVALTIAGSDSGGGAGIQADLRTFAFHCVHGTSALTCITAQNTLGVNRVDALSPEAVKAQIQVVATDIGVQATKTGMLLNQEIILAVAEEIEALNLKQLVIDPVMVSRAGVQLIDDLAVAALQNVLLPNATIVTPNIYEAEIFTGLEINNLDDMQMAAQEIYRLGAKTVLVKGGAMKNELRGVDVWFDGEQFEILRTATVETNNTHGTGCTLSAAIAANLALGKDLFSAVKLAKDYVTNALDYALEIGQGQGPVGHFFPLL
;
A
#
# COMPACT_ATOMS: atom_id res chain seq x y z
N MET A 1 2.37 20.05 -37.28
CA MET A 1 1.19 19.47 -36.62
C MET A 1 1.48 18.00 -36.36
N VAL A 2 2.09 17.71 -35.22
CA VAL A 2 2.13 16.33 -34.69
C VAL A 2 0.75 16.13 -34.08
N SER A 3 -0.01 15.17 -34.61
CA SER A 3 -1.23 14.71 -33.98
C SER A 3 -0.84 14.16 -32.61
N LEU A 4 -1.06 14.95 -31.56
CA LEU A 4 -1.18 14.47 -30.20
C LEU A 4 -2.40 13.55 -30.21
N MET A 5 -2.21 12.29 -30.58
CA MET A 5 -3.08 11.22 -30.09
C MET A 5 -3.14 11.43 -28.59
N ALA A 6 -4.31 11.77 -28.06
CA ALA A 6 -4.49 12.06 -26.66
C ALA A 6 -4.10 10.80 -25.88
N SER A 7 -2.87 10.75 -25.39
CA SER A 7 -2.48 9.84 -24.33
C SER A 7 -3.44 10.13 -23.18
N SER A 8 -4.37 9.21 -22.91
CA SER A 8 -5.25 9.34 -21.75
C SER A 8 -4.38 9.52 -20.51
N ILE A 9 -4.67 10.54 -19.71
CA ILE A 9 -3.95 10.79 -18.45
C ILE A 9 -4.14 9.53 -17.58
N PRO A 10 -3.07 8.89 -17.08
CA PRO A 10 -3.19 7.73 -16.22
C PRO A 10 -3.86 8.13 -14.89
N VAL A 11 -4.77 7.30 -14.41
CA VAL A 11 -5.58 7.48 -13.22
C VAL A 11 -5.39 6.29 -12.29
N ALA A 12 -5.10 6.57 -11.02
CA ALA A 12 -5.04 5.57 -9.97
C ALA A 12 -6.01 5.92 -8.83
N LEU A 13 -6.68 4.91 -8.30
CA LEU A 13 -7.58 5.03 -7.15
C LEU A 13 -6.91 4.48 -5.90
N THR A 14 -6.90 5.26 -4.82
CA THR A 14 -6.65 4.73 -3.47
C THR A 14 -7.96 4.55 -2.70
N ILE A 15 -8.09 3.41 -2.01
CA ILE A 15 -9.18 3.12 -1.07
C ILE A 15 -8.56 2.96 0.31
N ALA A 16 -8.55 4.03 1.11
CA ALA A 16 -7.79 4.10 2.35
C ALA A 16 -8.32 5.15 3.34
N GLY A 17 -7.79 5.11 4.56
CA GLY A 17 -8.06 6.11 5.59
C GLY A 17 -7.34 7.45 5.35
N SER A 18 -7.90 8.51 5.90
CA SER A 18 -7.30 9.85 5.95
C SER A 18 -6.41 10.00 7.19
N ASP A 19 -5.14 10.32 6.98
CA ASP A 19 -4.18 10.72 8.02
C ASP A 19 -4.16 12.25 8.15
N SER A 20 -4.68 12.80 9.25
CA SER A 20 -4.68 14.25 9.47
C SER A 20 -3.28 14.85 9.58
N GLY A 21 -2.27 14.08 9.97
CA GLY A 21 -0.87 14.50 9.99
C GLY A 21 -0.27 14.55 8.58
N GLY A 22 -0.96 13.96 7.60
CA GLY A 22 -0.60 13.98 6.20
C GLY A 22 0.72 13.28 5.93
N GLY A 23 1.10 12.25 6.69
CA GLY A 23 2.32 11.48 6.45
C GLY A 23 2.08 10.12 5.82
N ALA A 24 0.90 9.54 6.01
CA ALA A 24 0.45 8.26 5.46
C ALA A 24 -0.96 8.40 4.84
N GLY A 25 -1.71 7.30 4.74
CA GLY A 25 -3.09 7.28 4.27
C GLY A 25 -3.24 7.81 2.83
N ILE A 26 -4.43 8.32 2.51
CA ILE A 26 -4.70 8.91 1.20
C ILE A 26 -3.77 10.09 0.89
N GLN A 27 -3.25 10.80 1.90
CA GLN A 27 -2.35 11.94 1.70
C GLN A 27 -1.00 11.50 1.11
N ALA A 28 -0.44 10.40 1.63
CA ALA A 28 0.76 9.79 1.06
C ALA A 28 0.48 9.24 -0.34
N ASP A 29 -0.67 8.58 -0.52
CA ASP A 29 -1.04 7.96 -1.78
C ASP A 29 -1.19 9.00 -2.90
N LEU A 30 -1.97 10.06 -2.66
CA LEU A 30 -2.23 11.12 -3.65
C LEU A 30 -0.96 11.90 -4.00
N ARG A 31 -0.08 12.18 -3.04
CA ARG A 31 1.23 12.80 -3.33
C ARG A 31 2.12 11.89 -4.16
N THR A 32 2.11 10.59 -3.86
CA THR A 32 2.88 9.60 -4.61
C THR A 32 2.34 9.47 -6.05
N PHE A 33 1.02 9.47 -6.24
CA PHE A 33 0.43 9.50 -7.57
C PHE A 33 0.82 10.76 -8.34
N ALA A 34 0.74 11.94 -7.70
CA ALA A 34 1.15 13.20 -8.30
C ALA A 34 2.64 13.22 -8.69
N PHE A 35 3.52 12.68 -7.85
CA PHE A 35 4.94 12.53 -8.15
C PHE A 35 5.19 11.73 -9.43
N HIS A 36 4.39 10.69 -9.67
CA HIS A 36 4.48 9.83 -10.84
C HIS A 36 3.70 10.37 -12.05
N CYS A 37 3.21 11.61 -12.00
CA CYS A 37 2.36 12.20 -13.04
C CYS A 37 1.08 11.38 -13.31
N VAL A 38 0.55 10.73 -12.28
CA VAL A 38 -0.72 9.98 -12.29
C VAL A 38 -1.79 10.81 -11.60
N HIS A 39 -2.96 10.94 -12.24
CA HIS A 39 -4.12 11.56 -11.61
C HIS A 39 -4.63 10.67 -10.48
N GLY A 40 -4.47 11.14 -9.25
CA GLY A 40 -4.92 10.41 -8.06
C GLY A 40 -6.39 10.66 -7.74
N THR A 41 -7.15 9.60 -7.57
CA THR A 41 -8.51 9.61 -7.01
C THR A 41 -8.53 8.84 -5.69
N SER A 42 -9.53 9.09 -4.84
CA SER A 42 -9.63 8.47 -3.52
C SER A 42 -11.05 8.12 -3.12
N ALA A 43 -11.22 6.96 -2.48
CA ALA A 43 -12.40 6.61 -1.69
C ALA A 43 -12.01 6.42 -0.22
N LEU A 44 -12.54 7.27 0.66
CA LEU A 44 -12.17 7.28 2.06
C LEU A 44 -12.88 6.17 2.83
N THR A 45 -12.14 5.42 3.64
CA THR A 45 -12.67 4.35 4.53
C THR A 45 -12.85 4.83 5.95
N CYS A 46 -11.94 5.65 6.45
CA CYS A 46 -11.99 6.25 7.77
C CYS A 46 -11.27 7.60 7.80
N ILE A 47 -11.51 8.37 8.85
CA ILE A 47 -10.77 9.58 9.17
C ILE A 47 -10.05 9.35 10.49
N THR A 48 -8.76 9.64 10.52
CA THR A 48 -7.96 9.55 11.75
C THR A 48 -7.59 10.95 12.24
N ALA A 49 -7.76 11.18 13.55
CA ALA A 49 -7.06 12.26 14.23
C ALA A 49 -5.69 11.70 14.62
N GLN A 50 -4.73 11.86 13.72
CA GLN A 50 -3.39 11.30 13.78
C GLN A 50 -2.33 12.38 13.58
N ASN A 51 -1.18 12.20 14.23
CA ASN A 51 0.02 13.02 14.02
C ASN A 51 1.28 12.15 14.19
N THR A 52 2.45 12.77 14.26
CA THR A 52 3.75 12.06 14.37
C THR A 52 3.93 11.26 15.66
N LEU A 53 3.10 11.51 16.68
CA LEU A 53 3.12 10.80 17.96
C LEU A 53 2.20 9.58 18.00
N GLY A 54 1.28 9.45 17.04
CA GLY A 54 0.35 8.33 16.95
C GLY A 54 -1.07 8.73 16.54
N VAL A 55 -1.99 7.80 16.79
CA VAL A 55 -3.42 7.92 16.45
C VAL A 55 -4.22 8.16 17.73
N ASN A 56 -4.99 9.25 17.77
CA ASN A 56 -5.80 9.63 18.93
C ASN A 56 -7.28 9.26 18.76
N ARG A 57 -7.78 9.20 17.52
CA ARG A 57 -9.17 8.86 17.19
C ARG A 57 -9.24 8.30 15.79
N VAL A 58 -10.14 7.34 15.59
CA VAL A 58 -10.49 6.80 14.28
C VAL A 58 -12.01 6.84 14.14
N ASP A 59 -12.49 7.48 13.09
CA ASP A 59 -13.90 7.54 12.72
C ASP A 59 -14.11 6.79 11.41
N ALA A 60 -14.84 5.67 11.45
CA ALA A 60 -15.19 4.90 10.26
C ALA A 60 -16.22 5.65 9.40
N LEU A 61 -16.06 5.61 8.08
CA LEU A 61 -17.16 5.90 7.18
C LEU A 61 -18.09 4.68 7.10
N SER A 62 -19.35 4.91 6.71
CA SER A 62 -20.26 3.79 6.46
C SER A 62 -19.84 3.03 5.19
N PRO A 63 -20.05 1.71 5.11
CA PRO A 63 -19.77 0.94 3.91
C PRO A 63 -20.45 1.52 2.66
N GLU A 64 -21.67 2.04 2.77
CA GLU A 64 -22.41 2.67 1.66
C GLU A 64 -21.70 3.94 1.16
N ALA A 65 -21.14 4.74 2.06
CA ALA A 65 -20.37 5.91 1.69
C ALA A 65 -19.07 5.52 0.97
N VAL A 66 -18.41 4.43 1.38
CA VAL A 66 -17.22 3.89 0.69
C VAL A 66 -17.60 3.44 -0.72
N LYS A 67 -18.65 2.62 -0.86
CA LYS A 67 -19.15 2.13 -2.17
C LYS A 67 -19.50 3.28 -3.11
N ALA A 68 -20.26 4.27 -2.62
CA ALA A 68 -20.68 5.41 -3.43
C ALA A 68 -19.47 6.17 -4.00
N GLN A 69 -18.40 6.37 -3.23
CA GLN A 69 -17.17 7.01 -3.70
C GLN A 69 -16.47 6.19 -4.78
N ILE A 70 -16.32 4.87 -4.59
CA ILE A 70 -15.69 3.98 -5.57
C ILE A 70 -16.47 4.00 -6.89
N GLN A 71 -17.81 3.88 -6.81
CA GLN A 71 -18.69 3.84 -7.96
C GLN A 71 -18.60 5.10 -8.81
N VAL A 72 -18.73 6.30 -8.21
CA VAL A 72 -18.70 7.55 -8.98
C VAL A 72 -17.34 7.79 -9.63
N VAL A 73 -16.24 7.42 -8.97
CA VAL A 73 -14.90 7.54 -9.56
C VAL A 73 -14.71 6.55 -10.71
N ALA A 74 -15.01 5.28 -10.49
CA ALA A 74 -14.73 4.25 -11.47
C ALA A 74 -15.62 4.35 -12.72
N THR A 75 -16.87 4.81 -12.57
CA THR A 75 -17.84 4.88 -13.68
C THR A 75 -17.71 6.14 -14.54
N ASP A 76 -17.26 7.26 -13.98
CA ASP A 76 -17.07 8.52 -14.71
C ASP A 76 -15.62 8.70 -15.17
N ILE A 77 -14.68 8.69 -14.22
CA ILE A 77 -13.27 9.02 -14.47
C ILE A 77 -12.53 7.83 -15.09
N GLY A 78 -12.85 6.61 -14.62
CA GLY A 78 -12.12 5.40 -14.96
C GLY A 78 -10.78 5.30 -14.21
N VAL A 79 -10.31 4.06 -14.00
CA VAL A 79 -9.13 3.78 -13.16
C VAL A 79 -8.29 2.70 -13.83
N GLN A 80 -6.98 2.94 -13.99
CA GLN A 80 -6.05 1.95 -14.54
C GLN A 80 -5.37 1.08 -13.46
N ALA A 81 -5.25 1.58 -12.23
CA ALA A 81 -4.80 0.80 -11.09
C ALA A 81 -5.46 1.21 -9.78
N THR A 82 -5.68 0.24 -8.90
CA THR A 82 -6.31 0.46 -7.60
C THR A 82 -5.38 0.04 -6.48
N LYS A 83 -5.30 0.83 -5.42
CA LYS A 83 -4.58 0.51 -4.20
C LYS A 83 -5.55 0.49 -3.01
N THR A 84 -5.49 -0.53 -2.17
CA THR A 84 -6.14 -0.50 -0.85
C THR A 84 -5.10 -0.21 0.22
N GLY A 85 -5.45 0.66 1.17
CA GLY A 85 -4.69 0.89 2.40
C GLY A 85 -5.46 0.40 3.62
N MET A 86 -5.48 1.20 4.70
CA MET A 86 -6.27 0.87 5.89
C MET A 86 -7.77 0.80 5.57
N LEU A 87 -8.35 -0.41 5.67
CA LEU A 87 -9.79 -0.66 5.48
C LEU A 87 -10.57 -0.75 6.79
N LEU A 88 -9.88 -0.74 7.93
CA LEU A 88 -10.39 -0.66 9.31
C LEU A 88 -11.20 -1.87 9.81
N ASN A 89 -12.28 -2.28 9.15
CA ASN A 89 -13.19 -3.31 9.67
C ASN A 89 -13.74 -4.23 8.58
N GLN A 90 -14.37 -5.33 9.01
CA GLN A 90 -14.93 -6.34 8.13
C GLN A 90 -15.97 -5.75 7.15
N GLU A 91 -16.84 -4.87 7.62
CA GLU A 91 -17.94 -4.33 6.81
C GLU A 91 -17.42 -3.49 5.63
N ILE A 92 -16.39 -2.67 5.87
CA ILE A 92 -15.72 -1.91 4.81
C ILE A 92 -14.96 -2.86 3.87
N ILE A 93 -14.25 -3.87 4.39
CA ILE A 93 -13.53 -4.83 3.55
C ILE A 93 -14.48 -5.56 2.60
N LEU A 94 -15.63 -6.02 3.11
CA LEU A 94 -16.64 -6.69 2.29
C LEU A 94 -17.20 -5.76 1.21
N ALA A 95 -17.52 -4.51 1.58
CA ALA A 95 -18.02 -3.52 0.64
C ALA A 95 -16.99 -3.16 -0.45
N VAL A 96 -15.71 -3.06 -0.10
CA VAL A 96 -14.62 -2.80 -1.06
C VAL A 96 -14.42 -4.00 -1.99
N ALA A 97 -14.43 -5.22 -1.47
CA ALA A 97 -14.33 -6.43 -2.27
C ALA A 97 -15.48 -6.55 -3.29
N GLU A 98 -16.71 -6.25 -2.86
CA GLU A 98 -17.90 -6.24 -3.72
C GLU A 98 -17.73 -5.26 -4.89
N GLU A 99 -17.29 -4.02 -4.64
CA GLU A 99 -17.10 -3.03 -5.70
C GLU A 99 -15.92 -3.34 -6.63
N ILE A 100 -14.84 -3.92 -6.10
CA ILE A 100 -13.71 -4.37 -6.91
C ILE A 100 -14.17 -5.41 -7.94
N GLU A 101 -14.99 -6.38 -7.51
CA GLU A 101 -15.52 -7.41 -8.39
C GLU A 101 -16.56 -6.84 -9.37
N ALA A 102 -17.54 -6.09 -8.86
CA ALA A 102 -18.65 -5.54 -9.65
C ALA A 102 -18.19 -4.57 -10.74
N LEU A 103 -17.18 -3.74 -10.45
CA LEU A 103 -16.61 -2.77 -11.38
C LEU A 103 -15.39 -3.33 -12.13
N ASN A 104 -15.02 -4.58 -11.85
CA ASN A 104 -13.89 -5.28 -12.47
C ASN A 104 -12.58 -4.46 -12.39
N LEU A 105 -12.32 -3.86 -11.22
CA LEU A 105 -11.16 -3.00 -10.99
C LEU A 105 -9.86 -3.82 -11.19
N LYS A 106 -8.98 -3.30 -12.05
CA LYS A 106 -7.75 -3.99 -12.47
C LYS A 106 -6.55 -3.50 -11.65
N GLN A 107 -5.47 -4.27 -11.73
CA GLN A 107 -4.17 -3.91 -11.14
C GLN A 107 -4.28 -3.55 -9.65
N LEU A 108 -4.95 -4.43 -8.88
CA LEU A 108 -5.20 -4.24 -7.46
C LEU A 108 -3.92 -4.48 -6.63
N VAL A 109 -3.41 -3.42 -6.02
CA VAL A 109 -2.32 -3.44 -5.05
C VAL A 109 -2.91 -3.40 -3.65
N ILE A 110 -2.71 -4.46 -2.87
CA ILE A 110 -3.18 -4.53 -1.49
C ILE A 110 -2.04 -4.23 -0.52
N ASP A 111 -2.10 -3.08 0.14
CA ASP A 111 -1.35 -2.84 1.38
C ASP A 111 -2.25 -3.26 2.55
N PRO A 112 -1.95 -4.36 3.27
CA PRO A 112 -2.92 -4.97 4.17
C PRO A 112 -3.19 -4.16 5.44
N VAL A 113 -2.25 -3.29 5.85
CA VAL A 113 -2.36 -2.33 6.98
C VAL A 113 -3.13 -2.90 8.18
N MET A 114 -2.66 -4.03 8.71
CA MET A 114 -3.30 -4.72 9.83
C MET A 114 -2.71 -4.32 11.18
N VAL A 115 -1.49 -3.77 11.17
CA VAL A 115 -0.77 -3.34 12.36
C VAL A 115 -0.24 -1.92 12.19
N SER A 116 -0.16 -1.21 13.31
CA SER A 116 0.63 0.01 13.39
C SER A 116 2.11 -0.31 13.28
N ARG A 117 2.92 0.72 13.05
CA ARG A 117 4.37 0.58 13.06
C ARG A 117 4.97 0.12 14.38
N ALA A 118 4.23 0.27 15.49
CA ALA A 118 4.62 -0.23 16.81
C ALA A 118 4.23 -1.72 17.03
N GLY A 119 3.73 -2.40 15.99
CA GLY A 119 3.26 -3.79 16.07
C GLY A 119 1.88 -3.95 16.69
N VAL A 120 1.18 -2.85 17.03
CA VAL A 120 -0.17 -2.92 17.59
C VAL A 120 -1.17 -3.20 16.48
N GLN A 121 -1.92 -4.29 16.61
CA GLN A 121 -3.01 -4.66 15.70
C GLN A 121 -4.07 -3.54 15.62
N LEU A 122 -4.40 -3.14 14.39
CA LEU A 122 -5.31 -2.05 14.06
C LEU A 122 -6.73 -2.51 13.74
N ILE A 123 -6.88 -3.76 13.30
CA ILE A 123 -8.14 -4.35 12.86
C ILE A 123 -8.36 -5.68 13.59
N ASP A 124 -9.60 -6.04 13.88
CA ASP A 124 -9.92 -7.29 14.57
C ASP A 124 -9.75 -8.54 13.69
N ASP A 125 -9.86 -9.71 14.29
CA ASP A 125 -9.67 -11.00 13.61
C ASP A 125 -10.73 -11.25 12.51
N LEU A 126 -11.92 -10.66 12.64
CA LEU A 126 -12.97 -10.77 11.61
C LEU A 126 -12.59 -9.96 10.37
N ALA A 127 -11.98 -8.79 10.55
CA ALA A 127 -11.45 -7.97 9.48
C ALA A 127 -10.24 -8.64 8.81
N VAL A 128 -9.32 -9.25 9.58
CA VAL A 128 -8.21 -10.05 9.02
C VAL A 128 -8.75 -11.21 8.17
N ALA A 129 -9.72 -11.97 8.70
CA ALA A 129 -10.34 -13.08 7.98
C ALA A 129 -11.07 -12.60 6.70
N ALA A 130 -11.74 -11.44 6.74
CA ALA A 130 -12.36 -10.87 5.55
C ALA A 130 -11.32 -10.50 4.50
N LEU A 131 -10.23 -9.84 4.91
CA LEU A 131 -9.15 -9.46 3.99
C LEU A 131 -8.55 -10.70 3.31
N GLN A 132 -8.30 -11.78 4.07
CA GLN A 132 -7.81 -13.05 3.54
C GLN A 132 -8.79 -13.72 2.57
N ASN A 133 -10.06 -13.86 2.97
CA ASN A 133 -11.00 -14.71 2.24
C ASN A 133 -11.66 -14.02 1.04
N VAL A 134 -11.83 -12.69 1.08
CA VAL A 134 -12.57 -11.97 0.02
C VAL A 134 -11.72 -10.99 -0.78
N LEU A 135 -10.65 -10.44 -0.19
CA LEU A 135 -9.87 -9.39 -0.85
C LEU A 135 -8.58 -9.92 -1.48
N LEU A 136 -7.79 -10.72 -0.76
CA LEU A 136 -6.54 -11.30 -1.29
C LEU A 136 -6.69 -12.06 -2.61
N PRO A 137 -7.75 -12.85 -2.85
CA PRO A 137 -7.91 -13.56 -4.14
C PRO A 137 -7.98 -12.63 -5.36
N ASN A 138 -8.32 -11.35 -5.14
CA ASN A 138 -8.39 -10.33 -6.19
C ASN A 138 -7.05 -9.59 -6.39
N ALA A 139 -6.07 -9.77 -5.50
CA ALA A 139 -4.82 -9.03 -5.50
C ALA A 139 -4.00 -9.33 -6.76
N THR A 140 -3.60 -8.28 -7.47
CA THR A 140 -2.48 -8.38 -8.42
C THR A 140 -1.18 -8.52 -7.64
N ILE A 141 -1.05 -7.78 -6.54
CA ILE A 141 0.05 -7.93 -5.59
C ILE A 141 -0.44 -7.56 -4.18
N VAL A 142 0.03 -8.30 -3.18
CA VAL A 142 -0.09 -7.92 -1.76
C VAL A 142 1.28 -7.58 -1.20
N THR A 143 1.37 -6.51 -0.41
CA THR A 143 2.64 -5.98 0.10
C THR A 143 2.74 -6.01 1.63
N PRO A 144 2.68 -7.18 2.31
CA PRO A 144 2.74 -7.25 3.76
C PRO A 144 4.11 -6.85 4.30
N ASN A 145 4.15 -6.15 5.42
CA ASN A 145 5.36 -6.05 6.25
C ASN A 145 5.57 -7.36 7.05
N ILE A 146 6.68 -7.46 7.80
CA ILE A 146 7.00 -8.63 8.61
C ILE A 146 5.85 -9.03 9.54
N TYR A 147 5.37 -8.14 10.39
CA TYR A 147 4.28 -8.41 11.33
C TYR A 147 2.98 -8.81 10.63
N GLU A 148 2.68 -8.20 9.48
CA GLU A 148 1.50 -8.54 8.67
C GLU A 148 1.63 -9.94 8.06
N ALA A 149 2.83 -10.31 7.60
CA ALA A 149 3.12 -11.64 7.10
C ALA A 149 3.04 -12.70 8.20
N GLU A 150 3.50 -12.39 9.43
CA GLU A 150 3.32 -13.26 10.60
C GLU A 150 1.83 -13.46 10.92
N ILE A 151 1.01 -12.40 10.86
CA ILE A 151 -0.45 -12.50 11.05
C ILE A 151 -1.10 -13.38 9.98
N PHE A 152 -0.70 -13.24 8.71
CA PHE A 152 -1.27 -14.06 7.64
C PHE A 152 -0.93 -15.54 7.76
N THR A 153 0.28 -15.86 8.24
CA THR A 153 0.86 -17.19 8.11
C THR A 153 0.94 -17.95 9.42
N GLY A 154 0.86 -17.25 10.56
CA GLY A 154 1.16 -17.79 11.89
C GLY A 154 2.63 -18.15 12.10
N LEU A 155 3.52 -17.80 11.16
CA LEU A 155 4.96 -18.04 11.25
C LEU A 155 5.64 -16.92 12.03
N GLU A 156 6.78 -17.23 12.65
CA GLU A 156 7.72 -16.23 13.17
C GLU A 156 8.77 -15.96 12.08
N ILE A 157 9.06 -14.69 11.78
CA ILE A 157 9.94 -14.33 10.65
C ILE A 157 11.21 -13.64 11.17
N ASN A 158 12.32 -14.37 11.16
CA ASN A 158 13.60 -13.93 11.72
C ASN A 158 14.72 -13.80 10.68
N ASN A 159 14.58 -14.44 9.52
CA ASN A 159 15.60 -14.44 8.48
C ASN A 159 15.00 -14.42 7.06
N LEU A 160 15.87 -14.46 6.04
CA LEU A 160 15.46 -14.41 4.63
C LEU A 160 14.65 -15.64 4.20
N ASP A 161 15.01 -16.83 4.68
CA ASP A 161 14.30 -18.07 4.35
C ASP A 161 12.87 -18.03 4.93
N ASP A 162 12.70 -17.48 6.14
CA ASP A 162 11.38 -17.28 6.75
C ASP A 162 10.51 -16.33 5.93
N MET A 163 11.10 -15.24 5.40
CA MET A 163 10.39 -14.32 4.51
C MET A 163 9.94 -15.01 3.21
N GLN A 164 10.76 -15.91 2.66
CA GLN A 164 10.41 -16.70 1.48
C GLN A 164 9.28 -17.70 1.78
N MET A 165 9.33 -18.39 2.92
CA MET A 165 8.26 -19.27 3.36
C MET A 165 6.95 -18.50 3.57
N ALA A 166 7.00 -17.33 4.21
CA ALA A 166 5.83 -16.50 4.41
C ALA A 166 5.23 -16.02 3.07
N ALA A 167 6.07 -15.64 2.10
CA ALA A 167 5.60 -15.25 0.77
C ALA A 167 4.85 -16.40 0.06
N GLN A 168 5.33 -17.65 0.19
CA GLN A 168 4.66 -18.82 -0.36
C GLN A 168 3.32 -19.12 0.31
N GLU A 169 3.24 -19.05 1.63
CA GLU A 169 1.98 -19.28 2.34
C GLU A 169 0.94 -18.20 2.00
N ILE A 170 1.34 -16.93 1.95
CA ILE A 170 0.44 -15.83 1.55
C ILE A 170 -0.04 -16.00 0.10
N TYR A 171 0.83 -16.46 -0.80
CA TYR A 171 0.43 -16.76 -2.18
C TYR A 171 -0.67 -17.83 -2.23
N ARG A 172 -0.60 -18.86 -1.38
CA ARG A 172 -1.64 -19.91 -1.29
C ARG A 172 -2.99 -19.39 -0.79
N LEU A 173 -3.03 -18.22 -0.15
CA LEU A 173 -4.27 -17.54 0.22
C LEU A 173 -4.98 -16.88 -0.99
N GLY A 174 -4.37 -16.88 -2.17
CA GLY A 174 -5.01 -16.50 -3.43
C GLY A 174 -4.44 -15.24 -4.09
N ALA A 175 -3.48 -14.56 -3.47
CA ALA A 175 -2.80 -13.42 -4.10
C ALA A 175 -1.99 -13.89 -5.32
N LYS A 176 -2.01 -13.11 -6.41
CA LYS A 176 -1.25 -13.45 -7.64
C LYS A 176 0.25 -13.19 -7.50
N THR A 177 0.64 -12.30 -6.60
CA THR A 177 2.03 -11.96 -6.31
C THR A 177 2.12 -11.44 -4.89
N VAL A 178 3.21 -11.75 -4.21
CA VAL A 178 3.47 -11.33 -2.82
C VAL A 178 4.80 -10.59 -2.75
N LEU A 179 4.82 -9.46 -2.04
CA LEU A 179 6.03 -8.72 -1.70
C LEU A 179 6.13 -8.58 -0.18
N VAL A 180 6.87 -9.48 0.47
CA VAL A 180 7.14 -9.40 1.91
C VAL A 180 8.23 -8.36 2.16
N LYS A 181 7.86 -7.27 2.85
CA LYS A 181 8.71 -6.10 3.10
C LYS A 181 9.59 -6.31 4.33
N GLY A 182 10.91 -6.16 4.20
CA GLY A 182 11.87 -6.38 5.28
C GLY A 182 12.09 -5.19 6.22
N GLY A 183 11.41 -4.06 6.03
CA GLY A 183 11.68 -2.82 6.78
C GLY A 183 11.67 -2.91 8.32
N ALA A 184 11.04 -3.93 8.90
CA ALA A 184 11.02 -4.20 10.35
C ALA A 184 12.10 -5.19 10.82
N MET A 185 12.86 -5.78 9.90
CA MET A 185 13.99 -6.67 10.18
C MET A 185 15.17 -5.91 10.80
N LYS A 186 16.22 -6.62 11.18
CA LYS A 186 17.45 -6.04 11.72
C LYS A 186 18.56 -6.01 10.67
N ASN A 187 19.53 -5.12 10.87
CA ASN A 187 20.75 -5.01 10.05
C ASN A 187 20.42 -4.85 8.55
N GLU A 188 21.22 -5.49 7.69
CA GLU A 188 21.11 -5.41 6.23
C GLU A 188 19.76 -5.91 5.71
N LEU A 189 19.02 -6.75 6.46
CA LEU A 189 17.70 -7.22 6.05
C LEU A 189 16.62 -6.12 6.05
N ARG A 190 16.86 -4.97 6.70
CA ARG A 190 15.96 -3.81 6.65
C ARG A 190 15.69 -3.32 5.22
N GLY A 191 16.69 -3.41 4.35
CA GLY A 191 16.60 -3.00 2.95
C GLY A 191 16.16 -4.11 1.99
N VAL A 192 15.77 -5.28 2.49
CA VAL A 192 15.51 -6.48 1.69
C VAL A 192 14.02 -6.76 1.62
N ASP A 193 13.46 -6.86 0.42
CA ASP A 193 12.10 -7.36 0.22
C ASP A 193 12.14 -8.66 -0.58
N VAL A 194 11.22 -9.58 -0.28
CA VAL A 194 11.06 -10.86 -0.98
C VAL A 194 9.83 -10.79 -1.87
N TRP A 195 10.05 -10.93 -3.17
CA TRP A 195 9.00 -11.09 -4.16
C TRP A 195 8.79 -12.58 -4.46
N PHE A 196 7.53 -13.00 -4.60
CA PHE A 196 7.14 -14.31 -5.10
C PHE A 196 5.89 -14.22 -5.99
N ASP A 197 5.95 -14.80 -7.19
CA ASP A 197 4.86 -14.79 -8.17
C ASP A 197 4.18 -16.16 -8.36
N GLY A 198 4.53 -17.15 -7.54
CA GLY A 198 4.05 -18.53 -7.67
C GLY A 198 5.04 -19.47 -8.36
N GLU A 199 6.00 -18.93 -9.11
CA GLU A 199 7.01 -19.72 -9.83
C GLU A 199 8.42 -19.46 -9.31
N GLN A 200 8.79 -18.19 -9.14
CA GLN A 200 10.14 -17.77 -8.81
C GLN A 200 10.18 -16.74 -7.67
N PHE A 201 11.31 -16.76 -6.97
CA PHE A 201 11.63 -15.76 -5.97
C PHE A 201 12.56 -14.71 -6.54
N GLU A 202 12.33 -13.46 -6.15
CA GLU A 202 13.21 -12.35 -6.44
C GLU A 202 13.52 -11.58 -5.17
N ILE A 203 14.79 -11.23 -4.97
CA ILE A 203 15.25 -10.53 -3.77
C ILE A 203 15.59 -9.09 -4.14
N LEU A 204 14.77 -8.15 -3.68
CA LEU A 204 15.00 -6.73 -3.92
C LEU A 204 15.79 -6.12 -2.77
N ARG A 205 17.01 -5.64 -3.06
CA ARG A 205 17.91 -5.04 -2.08
C ARG A 205 18.10 -3.56 -2.38
N THR A 206 17.90 -2.72 -1.37
CA THR A 206 18.31 -1.32 -1.38
C THR A 206 19.22 -1.02 -0.19
N ALA A 207 19.91 0.11 -0.24
CA ALA A 207 20.69 0.58 0.90
C ALA A 207 19.77 0.84 2.10
N THR A 208 20.25 0.53 3.31
CA THR A 208 19.55 0.90 4.53
C THR A 208 19.72 2.40 4.77
N VAL A 209 18.60 3.11 4.89
CA VAL A 209 18.61 4.53 5.23
C VAL A 209 18.48 4.69 6.74
N GLU A 210 19.46 5.39 7.34
CA GLU A 210 19.48 5.69 8.77
C GLU A 210 18.65 6.95 9.05
N THR A 211 17.36 6.76 9.32
CA THR A 211 16.43 7.83 9.70
C THR A 211 15.36 7.33 10.65
N ASN A 212 14.93 8.20 11.56
CA ASN A 212 13.76 7.97 12.42
C ASN A 212 12.45 8.39 11.73
N ASN A 213 12.55 9.20 10.67
CA ASN A 213 11.42 9.77 9.95
C ASN A 213 10.98 8.82 8.83
N THR A 214 10.19 7.85 9.22
CA THR A 214 9.80 6.75 8.34
C THR A 214 8.28 6.71 8.18
N HIS A 215 7.52 7.65 8.75
CA HIS A 215 6.05 7.62 8.68
C HIS A 215 5.57 7.64 7.21
N GLY A 216 4.65 6.74 6.87
CA GLY A 216 4.14 6.58 5.50
C GLY A 216 4.94 5.72 4.52
N THR A 217 6.08 5.11 4.90
CA THR A 217 6.88 4.26 3.98
C THR A 217 6.05 3.19 3.28
N GLY A 218 5.21 2.45 4.02
CA GLY A 218 4.38 1.36 3.46
C GLY A 218 3.35 1.87 2.46
N CYS A 219 2.60 2.91 2.83
CA CYS A 219 1.61 3.54 1.94
C CYS A 219 2.27 4.11 0.68
N THR A 220 3.44 4.74 0.84
CA THR A 220 4.22 5.32 -0.27
C THR A 220 4.68 4.23 -1.24
N LEU A 221 5.18 3.10 -0.75
CA LEU A 221 5.60 1.98 -1.59
C LEU A 221 4.43 1.41 -2.38
N SER A 222 3.33 1.06 -1.72
CA SER A 222 2.16 0.47 -2.38
C SER A 222 1.49 1.45 -3.36
N ALA A 223 1.43 2.74 -3.03
CA ALA A 223 0.97 3.77 -3.96
C ALA A 223 1.91 3.93 -5.17
N ALA A 224 3.23 3.86 -4.99
CA ALA A 224 4.18 3.95 -6.11
C ALA A 224 4.07 2.72 -7.03
N ILE A 225 3.80 1.53 -6.49
CA ILE A 225 3.52 0.33 -7.30
C ILE A 225 2.26 0.57 -8.14
N ALA A 226 1.17 1.01 -7.52
CA ALA A 226 -0.08 1.29 -8.22
C ALA A 226 0.08 2.39 -9.29
N ALA A 227 0.85 3.44 -9.02
CA ALA A 227 1.15 4.49 -9.99
C ALA A 227 1.89 3.94 -11.22
N ASN A 228 2.92 3.12 -11.00
CA ASN A 228 3.67 2.50 -12.10
C ASN A 228 2.81 1.52 -12.91
N LEU A 229 1.88 0.80 -12.27
CA LEU A 229 0.90 -0.03 -12.96
C LEU A 229 -0.08 0.79 -13.79
N ALA A 230 -0.55 1.94 -13.27
CA ALA A 230 -1.40 2.87 -14.03
C ALA A 230 -0.67 3.46 -15.25
N LEU A 231 0.66 3.61 -15.17
CA LEU A 231 1.53 3.99 -16.29
C LEU A 231 1.80 2.84 -17.28
N GLY A 232 1.23 1.66 -17.08
CA GLY A 232 1.37 0.50 -17.96
C GLY A 232 2.72 -0.23 -17.83
N LYS A 233 3.46 -0.03 -16.73
CA LYS A 233 4.66 -0.82 -16.44
C LYS A 233 4.28 -2.27 -16.11
N ASP A 234 5.16 -3.21 -16.43
CA ASP A 234 5.03 -4.57 -15.91
C ASP A 234 5.20 -4.58 -14.37
N LEU A 235 4.61 -5.57 -13.71
CA LEU A 235 4.47 -5.58 -12.25
C LEU A 235 5.82 -5.61 -11.53
N PHE A 236 6.79 -6.38 -12.02
CA PHE A 236 8.09 -6.49 -11.37
C PHE A 236 8.91 -5.21 -11.53
N SER A 237 8.90 -4.60 -12.72
CA SER A 237 9.48 -3.26 -12.93
C SER A 237 8.79 -2.21 -12.07
N ALA A 238 7.46 -2.26 -11.94
CA ALA A 238 6.71 -1.34 -11.07
C ALA A 238 7.16 -1.44 -9.61
N VAL A 239 7.41 -2.65 -9.10
CA VAL A 239 7.92 -2.86 -7.74
C VAL A 239 9.36 -2.35 -7.58
N LYS A 240 10.25 -2.62 -8.55
CA LYS A 240 11.63 -2.10 -8.50
C LYS A 240 11.65 -0.57 -8.45
N LEU A 241 10.93 0.08 -9.37
CA LEU A 241 10.82 1.54 -9.43
C LEU A 241 10.22 2.12 -8.14
N ALA A 242 9.20 1.47 -7.57
CA ALA A 242 8.58 1.88 -6.32
C ALA A 242 9.55 1.75 -5.12
N LYS A 243 10.34 0.67 -5.06
CA LYS A 243 11.33 0.45 -4.00
C LYS A 243 12.47 1.49 -4.08
N ASP A 244 12.94 1.81 -5.28
CA ASP A 244 13.94 2.85 -5.49
C ASP A 244 13.39 4.23 -5.09
N TYR A 245 12.17 4.56 -5.51
CA TYR A 245 11.50 5.81 -5.14
C TYR A 245 11.35 5.97 -3.63
N VAL A 246 10.85 4.95 -2.92
CA VAL A 246 10.65 5.05 -1.46
C VAL A 246 11.98 5.10 -0.71
N THR A 247 13.01 4.42 -1.20
CA THR A 247 14.36 4.48 -0.62
C THR A 247 14.91 5.90 -0.73
N ASN A 248 14.82 6.52 -1.91
CA ASN A 248 15.20 7.93 -2.09
C ASN A 248 14.35 8.85 -1.20
N ALA A 249 13.04 8.64 -1.11
CA ALA A 249 12.17 9.46 -0.25
C ALA A 249 12.55 9.38 1.24
N LEU A 250 13.17 8.28 1.69
CA LEU A 250 13.68 8.15 3.05
C LEU A 250 14.94 9.00 3.29
N ASP A 251 15.83 9.13 2.29
CA ASP A 251 17.03 10.00 2.40
C ASP A 251 16.66 11.48 2.57
N TYR A 252 15.47 11.86 2.09
CA TYR A 252 14.92 13.21 2.21
C TYR A 252 13.75 13.28 3.19
N ALA A 253 13.71 12.39 4.17
CA ALA A 253 12.63 12.36 5.15
C ALA A 253 12.52 13.67 5.94
N LEU A 254 11.29 14.05 6.28
CA LEU A 254 10.97 15.36 6.84
C LEU A 254 11.02 15.31 8.37
N GLU A 255 11.91 16.11 8.96
CA GLU A 255 12.01 16.29 10.41
C GLU A 255 10.94 17.29 10.91
N ILE A 256 9.70 16.83 10.94
CA ILE A 256 8.54 17.60 11.40
C ILE A 256 7.78 16.87 12.48
N GLY A 257 7.11 17.62 13.37
CA GLY A 257 6.42 17.08 14.53
C GLY A 257 7.36 16.75 15.69
N GLN A 258 6.87 15.95 16.64
CA GLN A 258 7.61 15.56 17.86
C GLN A 258 7.90 14.05 17.94
N GLY A 259 7.46 13.28 16.95
CA GLY A 259 7.65 11.83 16.88
C GLY A 259 8.29 11.42 15.56
N GLN A 260 7.79 10.35 14.94
CA GLN A 260 8.30 9.91 13.64
C GLN A 260 7.74 10.79 12.52
N GLY A 261 8.62 11.57 11.90
CA GLY A 261 8.28 12.39 10.74
C GLY A 261 8.00 11.54 9.48
N PRO A 262 7.33 12.11 8.47
CA PRO A 262 7.02 11.42 7.23
C PRO A 262 8.22 11.35 6.27
N VAL A 263 8.15 10.42 5.33
CA VAL A 263 9.09 10.36 4.20
C VAL A 263 8.95 11.59 3.29
N GLY A 264 10.01 11.93 2.55
CA GLY A 264 10.05 13.04 1.59
C GLY A 264 9.37 12.70 0.27
N HIS A 265 8.04 12.59 0.24
CA HIS A 265 7.24 12.19 -0.94
C HIS A 265 7.47 13.06 -2.20
N PHE A 266 8.03 14.25 -2.03
CA PHE A 266 8.28 15.23 -3.08
C PHE A 266 9.73 15.71 -3.04
N PHE A 267 10.66 14.80 -2.73
CA PHE A 267 12.08 15.12 -2.51
C PHE A 267 12.77 15.94 -3.60
N PRO A 268 12.44 15.85 -4.92
CA PRO A 268 13.05 16.72 -5.93
C PRO A 268 12.62 18.19 -5.83
N LEU A 269 11.63 18.50 -4.98
CA LEU A 269 11.12 19.84 -4.71
C LEU A 269 11.53 20.38 -3.32
N LEU A 270 12.24 19.58 -2.52
CA LEU A 270 12.81 20.00 -1.23
C LEU A 270 14.14 20.74 -1.46
#